data_AF-F0QU97-F1
#
_entry.id   AF-F0QU97-F1
#
_cell.length_a   1.000
_cell.length_b   1.000
_cell.length_c   1.000
_cell.angle_alpha   90.00
_cell.angle_beta   90.00
_cell.angle_gamma   90.00
#
_symmetry.space_group_name_H-M   'P 1'
#
loop_
_entity.id
_entity.type
_entity.pdbx_description
1 polymer ?
#
loop_
_entity_poly.entity_id
_entity_poly.type
_entity_poly.pdbx_seq_one_letter_code
_entity_poly.pdbx_strand_id
1 'polypeptide(L)'
;MLSELILAIPSIILFIIIALIGYAIAVVVARVIKKLLPSLIKQAGLSPEIVGIIAGAVEAFIILIALAIAFSVLSLGPATVWVAMIAKYLPSLAGAIILLTLGLLLVDLLVDYMQKKMGITDELLATIINVLRFGLYAVIITIAANLAIFYWIPNISPYLFYDIIIASIILLFSFSIVNKAINDISKEHPEMKDILGYARLILYAIFILVTVAIIVQPFANITQIIYAMAWGLAIAFGIIVIPLIYALAKKIVQT
;
A
#
# COMPACT_ATOMS: atom_id res chain seq x y z
N MET A 1 -36.63 13.88 30.28
CA MET A 1 -36.64 12.42 30.02
C MET A 1 -37.85 11.96 29.21
N LEU A 2 -39.10 11.98 29.70
CA LEU A 2 -40.26 11.56 28.87
C LEU A 2 -40.53 12.50 27.68
N SER A 3 -40.40 13.82 27.90
CA SER A 3 -40.54 14.85 26.86
C SER A 3 -39.46 14.77 25.77
N GLU A 4 -38.22 14.46 26.14
CA GLU A 4 -37.10 14.27 25.20
C GLU A 4 -37.27 13.00 24.36
N LEU A 5 -37.79 11.92 24.94
CA LEU A 5 -38.08 10.69 24.21
C LEU A 5 -39.19 10.90 23.17
N ILE A 6 -40.26 11.62 23.54
CA ILE A 6 -41.38 11.94 22.64
C ILE A 6 -40.92 12.85 21.49
N LEU A 7 -40.03 13.80 21.76
CA LEU A 7 -39.45 14.68 20.74
C LEU A 7 -38.44 13.97 19.82
N ALA A 8 -37.86 12.84 20.24
CA ALA A 8 -36.93 12.06 19.42
C ALA A 8 -37.63 11.13 18.41
N ILE A 9 -38.89 10.75 18.65
CA ILE A 9 -39.66 9.82 17.80
C ILE A 9 -39.67 10.22 16.32
N PRO A 10 -39.93 11.49 15.93
CA PRO A 10 -39.93 11.89 14.52
C PRO A 10 -38.55 11.68 13.85
N SER A 11 -37.46 11.96 14.58
CA SER A 11 -36.10 11.80 14.06
C SER A 11 -35.72 10.33 13.86
N ILE A 12 -36.21 9.44 14.73
CA ILE A 12 -36.00 8.00 14.62
C ILE A 12 -36.76 7.44 13.41
N ILE A 13 -37.99 7.88 13.18
CA ILE A 13 -38.77 7.48 12.00
C ILE A 13 -38.05 7.93 10.72
N LEU A 14 -37.58 9.18 10.68
CA LEU A 14 -36.84 9.71 9.54
C LEU A 14 -35.53 8.94 9.30
N PHE A 15 -34.78 8.63 10.36
CA PHE A 15 -33.58 7.78 10.30
C PHE A 15 -33.88 6.43 9.62
N ILE A 16 -34.94 5.74 10.05
CA ILE A 16 -35.31 4.43 9.51
C ILE A 16 -35.66 4.54 8.02
N ILE A 17 -36.44 5.56 7.64
CA ILE A 17 -36.84 5.77 6.24
C ILE A 17 -35.60 5.99 5.35
N ILE A 18 -34.67 6.87 5.77
CA ILE A 18 -33.45 7.16 5.02
C ILE A 18 -32.59 5.89 4.89
N ALA A 19 -32.42 5.14 5.97
CA ALA A 19 -31.64 3.91 5.98
C ALA A 19 -32.24 2.85 5.03
N LEU A 20 -33.56 2.67 5.05
CA LEU A 20 -34.26 1.72 4.17
C LEU A 20 -34.15 2.12 2.69
N ILE A 21 -34.36 3.40 2.37
CA ILE A 21 -34.22 3.89 1.00
C ILE A 21 -32.79 3.73 0.52
N GLY A 22 -31.81 4.09 1.35
CA GLY A 22 -30.39 3.95 1.02
C GLY A 22 -29.99 2.50 0.76
N TYR A 23 -30.44 1.56 1.60
CA TYR A 23 -30.24 0.14 1.39
C TYR A 23 -30.88 -0.34 0.08
N ALA A 24 -32.13 0.06 -0.20
CA ALA A 24 -32.80 -0.31 -1.44
C ALA A 24 -32.04 0.20 -2.67
N ILE A 25 -31.57 1.45 -2.65
CA ILE A 25 -30.74 2.02 -3.72
C ILE A 25 -29.43 1.23 -3.87
N ALA A 26 -28.73 0.93 -2.78
CA ALA A 26 -27.48 0.20 -2.81
C ALA A 26 -27.64 -1.17 -3.50
N VAL A 27 -28.67 -1.93 -3.11
CA VAL A 27 -28.96 -3.24 -3.70
C VAL A 27 -29.33 -3.14 -5.17
N VAL A 28 -30.10 -2.12 -5.57
CA VAL A 28 -30.46 -1.90 -6.99
C VAL A 28 -29.21 -1.58 -7.80
N VAL A 29 -28.38 -0.65 -7.35
CA VAL A 29 -27.14 -0.27 -8.04
C VAL A 29 -26.19 -1.48 -8.14
N ALA A 30 -26.02 -2.24 -7.06
CA ALA A 30 -25.19 -3.44 -7.06
C ALA A 30 -25.68 -4.50 -8.07
N ARG A 31 -27.00 -4.69 -8.20
CA ARG A 31 -27.58 -5.57 -9.22
C ARG A 31 -27.32 -5.06 -10.64
N VAL A 32 -27.45 -3.75 -10.86
CA VAL A 32 -27.15 -3.14 -12.17
C VAL A 32 -25.69 -3.38 -12.55
N ILE A 33 -24.75 -3.18 -11.61
CA ILE A 33 -23.33 -3.46 -11.82
C ILE A 33 -23.12 -4.95 -12.16
N LYS A 34 -23.69 -5.86 -11.37
CA LYS A 34 -23.59 -7.32 -11.62
C LYS A 34 -24.15 -7.74 -12.97
N LYS A 35 -25.10 -6.99 -13.54
CA LYS A 35 -25.71 -7.27 -14.85
C LYS A 35 -24.92 -6.66 -16.02
N LEU A 36 -24.44 -5.43 -15.88
CA LEU A 36 -23.80 -4.69 -16.97
C LEU A 36 -22.29 -4.94 -17.07
N LEU A 37 -21.61 -4.97 -15.93
CA LEU A 37 -20.16 -5.01 -15.86
C LEU A 37 -19.50 -6.31 -16.38
N PRO A 38 -20.11 -7.51 -16.30
CA PRO A 38 -19.50 -8.74 -16.84
C PRO A 38 -19.15 -8.65 -18.33
N SER A 39 -19.96 -7.92 -19.12
CA SER A 39 -19.72 -7.76 -20.55
C SER A 39 -18.43 -6.97 -20.85
N LEU A 40 -18.17 -5.94 -20.04
CA LEU A 40 -16.99 -5.08 -20.15
C LEU A 40 -15.73 -5.79 -19.62
N ILE A 41 -15.86 -6.52 -18.51
CA ILE A 41 -14.74 -7.25 -17.88
C ILE A 41 -14.25 -8.40 -18.76
N LYS A 42 -15.16 -9.10 -19.46
CA LYS A 42 -14.78 -10.12 -20.46
C LYS A 42 -13.96 -9.54 -21.61
N GLN A 43 -14.32 -8.35 -22.10
CA GLN A 43 -13.59 -7.68 -23.17
C GLN A 43 -12.19 -7.22 -22.71
N ALA A 44 -12.04 -6.88 -21.43
CA ALA A 44 -10.76 -6.50 -20.82
C ALA A 44 -9.86 -7.70 -20.45
N GLY A 45 -10.34 -8.94 -20.61
CA GLY A 45 -9.59 -10.15 -20.23
C GLY A 45 -9.42 -10.32 -18.72
N LEU A 46 -10.31 -9.72 -17.93
CA LEU A 46 -10.27 -9.71 -16.47
C LEU A 46 -11.12 -10.83 -15.87
N SER A 47 -10.80 -11.25 -14.63
CA SER A 47 -11.55 -12.32 -13.94
C SER A 47 -13.01 -11.90 -13.67
N PRO A 48 -14.00 -12.78 -13.92
CA PRO A 48 -15.40 -12.51 -13.60
C PRO A 48 -15.66 -12.20 -12.13
N GLU A 49 -14.82 -12.70 -11.22
CA GLU A 49 -14.90 -12.47 -9.77
C GLU A 49 -14.78 -10.99 -9.40
N ILE A 50 -14.06 -10.22 -10.22
CA ILE A 50 -13.87 -8.76 -10.05
C ILE A 50 -15.20 -8.02 -10.08
N VAL A 51 -16.19 -8.50 -10.87
CA VAL A 51 -17.54 -7.90 -10.89
C VAL A 51 -18.17 -7.96 -9.50
N GLY A 52 -18.02 -9.10 -8.82
CA GLY A 52 -18.58 -9.32 -7.48
C GLY A 52 -17.94 -8.39 -6.45
N ILE A 53 -16.62 -8.25 -6.51
CA ILE A 53 -15.83 -7.36 -5.64
C ILE A 53 -16.26 -5.91 -5.86
N ILE A 54 -16.31 -5.44 -7.11
CA ILE A 54 -16.71 -4.07 -7.44
C ILE A 54 -18.15 -3.80 -7.00
N ALA A 55 -19.08 -4.71 -7.31
CA ALA A 55 -20.47 -4.54 -6.93
C ALA A 55 -20.65 -4.51 -5.40
N GLY A 56 -19.97 -5.39 -4.66
CA GLY A 56 -20.01 -5.41 -3.21
C GLY A 56 -19.38 -4.17 -2.57
N ALA A 57 -18.26 -3.69 -3.12
CA ALA A 57 -17.60 -2.47 -2.68
C ALA A 57 -18.51 -1.23 -2.87
N VAL A 58 -19.14 -1.11 -4.04
CA VAL A 58 -20.10 -0.03 -4.32
C VAL A 58 -21.36 -0.14 -3.45
N GLU A 59 -21.88 -1.35 -3.23
CA GLU A 59 -23.02 -1.60 -2.33
C GLU A 59 -22.71 -1.12 -0.91
N ALA A 60 -21.58 -1.55 -0.36
CA ALA A 60 -21.11 -1.14 0.96
C ALA A 60 -20.91 0.38 1.05
N PHE A 61 -20.33 1.00 0.02
CA PHE A 61 -20.13 2.45 -0.03
C PHE A 61 -21.47 3.20 0.05
N ILE A 62 -22.45 2.84 -0.79
CA ILE A 62 -23.76 3.51 -0.79
C ILE A 62 -24.47 3.33 0.57
N ILE A 63 -24.41 2.12 1.16
CA ILE A 63 -24.99 1.86 2.49
C ILE A 63 -24.35 2.74 3.54
N LEU A 64 -23.01 2.85 3.57
CA LEU A 64 -22.31 3.65 4.57
C LEU A 64 -22.61 5.15 4.43
N ILE A 65 -22.72 5.66 3.20
CA ILE A 65 -23.15 7.04 2.95
C ILE A 65 -24.61 7.27 3.36
N ALA A 66 -25.50 6.32 3.06
CA ALA A 66 -26.89 6.42 3.49
C ALA A 66 -27.01 6.41 5.02
N LEU A 67 -26.25 5.56 5.70
CA LEU A 67 -26.18 5.54 7.16
C LEU A 67 -25.60 6.84 7.72
N ALA A 68 -24.56 7.41 7.08
CA ALA A 68 -24.01 8.70 7.47
C ALA A 68 -25.09 9.80 7.46
N ILE A 69 -25.87 9.86 6.38
CA ILE A 69 -26.99 10.81 6.23
C ILE A 69 -28.08 10.51 7.27
N ALA A 70 -28.45 9.24 7.46
CA ALA A 70 -29.45 8.84 8.45
C ALA A 70 -29.03 9.25 9.87
N PHE A 71 -27.79 8.96 10.27
CA PHE A 71 -27.29 9.36 11.59
C PHE A 71 -27.23 10.88 11.75
N SER A 72 -26.98 11.65 10.68
CA SER A 72 -26.94 13.12 10.77
C SER A 72 -28.29 13.76 11.14
N VAL A 73 -29.41 13.08 10.87
CA VAL A 73 -30.76 13.59 11.20
C VAL A 73 -31.27 13.10 12.56
N LEU A 74 -30.56 12.19 13.21
CA LEU A 74 -30.99 11.56 14.46
C LEU A 74 -30.69 12.49 15.66
N SER A 75 -31.73 12.88 16.40
CA SER A 75 -31.60 13.77 17.56
C SER A 75 -31.95 13.03 18.84
N LEU A 76 -30.91 12.67 19.61
CA LEU A 76 -31.02 11.88 20.85
C LEU A 76 -30.63 12.70 22.09
N GLY A 77 -30.87 14.01 22.08
CA GLY A 77 -30.47 14.90 23.17
C GLY A 77 -28.95 14.90 23.38
N PRO A 78 -28.42 14.59 24.57
CA PRO A 78 -26.97 14.57 24.83
C PRO A 78 -26.18 13.61 23.93
N ALA A 79 -26.79 12.52 23.47
CA ALA A 79 -26.11 11.53 22.62
C ALA A 79 -25.94 11.99 21.16
N THR A 80 -26.60 13.09 20.75
CA THR A 80 -26.53 13.64 19.39
C THR A 80 -25.09 13.95 18.97
N VAL A 81 -24.24 14.38 19.91
CA VAL A 81 -22.83 14.68 19.64
C VAL A 81 -22.07 13.43 19.19
N TRP A 82 -22.28 12.29 19.85
CA TRP A 82 -21.64 11.02 19.50
C TRP A 82 -22.18 10.48 18.18
N VAL A 83 -23.49 10.55 17.96
CA VAL A 83 -24.12 10.14 16.71
C VAL A 83 -23.62 10.98 15.53
N ALA A 84 -23.43 12.29 15.72
CA ALA A 84 -22.86 13.16 14.70
C ALA A 84 -21.39 12.83 14.39
N MET A 85 -20.61 12.35 15.36
CA MET A 85 -19.25 11.86 15.08
C MET A 85 -19.29 10.59 14.22
N ILE A 86 -20.19 9.64 14.53
CA ILE A 86 -20.38 8.42 13.73
C ILE A 86 -20.81 8.79 12.30
N ALA A 87 -21.74 9.73 12.15
CA ALA A 87 -22.19 10.22 10.85
C ALA A 87 -21.03 10.77 10.00
N LYS A 88 -20.08 11.48 10.62
CA LYS A 88 -18.89 12.00 9.93
C LYS A 88 -17.83 10.92 9.65
N TYR A 89 -17.77 9.86 10.46
CA TYR A 89 -16.85 8.74 10.32
C TYR A 89 -17.19 7.81 9.14
N LEU A 90 -18.47 7.49 8.98
CA LEU A 90 -18.92 6.49 7.99
C LEU A 90 -18.45 6.77 6.55
N PRO A 91 -18.45 8.01 6.03
CA PRO A 91 -17.92 8.31 4.70
C PRO A 91 -16.42 8.02 4.55
N SER A 92 -15.61 8.30 5.58
CA SER A 92 -14.17 8.04 5.50
C SER A 92 -13.88 6.54 5.56
N LEU A 93 -14.65 5.79 6.36
CA LEU A 93 -14.60 4.33 6.38
C LEU A 93 -15.00 3.75 5.01
N ALA A 94 -16.05 4.28 4.39
CA ALA A 94 -16.48 3.88 3.06
C ALA A 94 -15.37 4.11 2.03
N GLY A 95 -14.71 5.27 2.07
CA GLY A 95 -13.55 5.58 1.23
C GLY A 95 -12.39 4.60 1.44
N ALA A 96 -12.09 4.24 2.69
CA ALA A 96 -11.04 3.27 3.00
C ALA A 96 -11.36 1.86 2.47
N ILE A 97 -12.62 1.39 2.60
CA ILE A 97 -13.05 0.09 2.05
C ILE A 97 -12.92 0.08 0.52
N ILE A 98 -13.34 1.14 -0.15
CA ILE A 98 -13.19 1.28 -1.61
C ILE A 98 -11.71 1.25 -2.01
N LEU A 99 -10.85 1.99 -1.30
CA LEU A 99 -9.41 1.98 -1.59
C LEU A 99 -8.77 0.61 -1.39
N LEU A 100 -9.11 -0.11 -0.32
CA LEU A 100 -8.56 -1.45 -0.09
C LEU A 100 -9.08 -2.47 -1.10
N THR A 101 -10.35 -2.38 -1.49
CA THR A 101 -10.94 -3.34 -2.43
C THR A 101 -10.55 -3.04 -3.87
N LEU A 102 -10.84 -1.82 -4.35
CA LEU A 102 -10.60 -1.43 -5.74
C LEU A 102 -9.17 -0.98 -5.96
N GLY A 103 -8.56 -0.29 -5.01
CA GLY A 103 -7.19 0.20 -5.15
C GLY A 103 -6.19 -0.94 -5.28
N LEU A 104 -6.25 -1.96 -4.40
CA LEU A 104 -5.36 -3.11 -4.50
C LEU A 104 -5.54 -3.87 -5.83
N LEU A 105 -6.79 -4.02 -6.27
CA LEU A 105 -7.10 -4.62 -7.57
C LEU A 105 -6.54 -3.83 -8.75
N LEU A 106 -6.57 -2.50 -8.69
CA LEU A 106 -5.96 -1.66 -9.72
C LEU A 106 -4.43 -1.79 -9.73
N VAL A 107 -3.80 -1.99 -8.58
CA VAL A 107 -2.36 -2.27 -8.52
C VAL A 107 -2.03 -3.60 -9.19
N ASP A 108 -2.81 -4.65 -8.93
CA ASP A 108 -2.65 -5.94 -9.61
C ASP A 108 -2.75 -5.79 -11.12
N LEU A 109 -3.82 -5.16 -11.58
CA LEU A 109 -4.05 -4.94 -13.01
C LEU A 109 -2.91 -4.15 -13.66
N LEU A 110 -2.45 -3.08 -13.00
CA LEU A 110 -1.37 -2.24 -13.51
C LEU A 110 -0.06 -3.02 -13.59
N VAL A 111 0.30 -3.72 -12.52
CA VAL A 111 1.57 -4.45 -12.45
C VAL A 111 1.55 -5.63 -13.44
N ASP A 112 0.47 -6.40 -13.50
CA ASP A 112 0.33 -7.51 -14.44
C ASP A 112 0.41 -7.03 -15.90
N TYR A 113 -0.21 -5.88 -16.20
CA TYR A 113 -0.11 -5.25 -17.51
C TYR A 113 1.35 -4.88 -17.85
N MET A 114 2.07 -4.27 -16.90
CA MET A 114 3.49 -3.95 -17.07
C MET A 114 4.33 -5.20 -17.30
N GLN A 115 4.16 -6.25 -16.49
CA GLN A 115 4.90 -7.52 -16.63
C GLN A 115 4.69 -8.14 -18.01
N LYS A 116 3.45 -8.17 -18.48
CA LYS A 116 3.09 -8.73 -19.79
C LYS A 116 3.69 -7.93 -20.94
N LYS A 117 3.73 -6.59 -20.84
CA LYS A 117 4.30 -5.71 -21.87
C LYS A 117 5.82 -5.73 -21.91
N MET A 118 6.45 -5.86 -20.74
CA MET A 118 7.91 -5.88 -20.64
C MET A 118 8.51 -7.23 -21.02
N GLY A 119 7.71 -8.30 -21.09
CA GLY A 119 8.20 -9.63 -21.46
C GLY A 119 9.31 -10.10 -20.53
N ILE A 120 9.10 -9.97 -19.22
CA ILE A 120 10.14 -10.13 -18.21
C ILE A 120 10.79 -11.52 -18.30
N THR A 121 12.05 -11.55 -18.72
CA THR A 121 12.91 -12.76 -18.71
C THR A 121 14.03 -12.67 -17.66
N ASP A 122 14.35 -11.47 -17.17
CA ASP A 122 15.41 -11.24 -16.17
C ASP A 122 14.82 -11.24 -14.74
N GLU A 123 15.45 -12.02 -13.85
CA GLU A 123 15.13 -12.13 -12.43
C GLU A 123 15.18 -10.78 -11.69
N LEU A 124 16.10 -9.88 -12.05
CA LEU A 124 16.18 -8.55 -11.42
C LEU A 124 15.02 -7.65 -11.82
N LEU A 125 14.59 -7.72 -13.09
CA LEU A 125 13.41 -6.98 -13.54
C LEU A 125 12.14 -7.51 -12.87
N ALA A 126 12.03 -8.84 -12.67
CA ALA A 126 10.94 -9.43 -11.91
C ALA A 126 10.91 -8.91 -10.46
N THR A 127 12.07 -8.86 -9.80
CA THR A 127 12.17 -8.31 -8.43
C THR A 127 11.81 -6.83 -8.38
N ILE A 128 12.28 -5.99 -9.31
CA ILE A 128 11.90 -4.56 -9.38
C ILE A 128 10.38 -4.42 -9.45
N ILE A 129 9.73 -5.20 -10.30
CA ILE A 129 8.29 -5.08 -10.52
C ILE A 129 7.50 -5.59 -9.31
N ASN A 130 7.97 -6.64 -8.64
CA ASN A 130 7.37 -7.12 -7.39
C ASN A 130 7.55 -6.08 -6.27
N VAL A 131 8.72 -5.45 -6.16
CA VAL A 131 8.99 -4.35 -5.23
C VAL A 131 8.04 -3.17 -5.50
N LEU A 132 7.83 -2.81 -6.77
CA LEU A 132 6.84 -1.80 -7.15
C LEU A 132 5.43 -2.18 -6.72
N ARG A 133 5.01 -3.44 -6.94
CA ARG A 133 3.70 -3.95 -6.50
C ARG A 133 3.50 -3.77 -5.00
N PHE A 134 4.46 -4.23 -4.20
CA PHE A 134 4.42 -4.07 -2.75
C PHE A 134 4.42 -2.60 -2.32
N GLY A 135 5.20 -1.75 -2.98
CA GLY A 135 5.23 -0.31 -2.71
C GLY A 135 3.88 0.36 -2.97
N LEU A 136 3.21 0.01 -4.07
CA LEU A 136 1.89 0.53 -4.39
C LEU A 136 0.82 0.04 -3.40
N TYR A 137 0.87 -1.24 -3.00
CA TYR A 137 0.00 -1.73 -1.92
C TYR A 137 0.22 -0.96 -0.62
N ALA A 138 1.48 -0.71 -0.25
CA ALA A 138 1.83 0.03 0.95
C ALA A 138 1.16 1.41 0.96
N VAL A 139 1.28 2.15 -0.14
CA VAL A 139 0.65 3.47 -0.29
C VAL A 139 -0.86 3.39 -0.11
N ILE A 140 -1.53 2.43 -0.74
CA ILE A 140 -2.99 2.27 -0.66
C ILE A 140 -3.42 1.91 0.76
N ILE A 141 -2.73 0.98 1.40
CA ILE A 141 -3.01 0.56 2.78
C ILE A 141 -2.80 1.73 3.74
N THR A 142 -1.73 2.50 3.57
CA THR A 142 -1.46 3.68 4.40
C THR A 142 -2.56 4.73 4.26
N ILE A 143 -2.99 5.05 3.04
CA ILE A 143 -4.07 6.03 2.82
C ILE A 143 -5.39 5.51 3.42
N ALA A 144 -5.71 4.23 3.22
CA ALA A 144 -6.92 3.63 3.78
C ALA A 144 -6.90 3.62 5.31
N ALA A 145 -5.77 3.25 5.93
CA ALA A 145 -5.60 3.27 7.37
C ALA A 145 -5.68 4.70 7.93
N ASN A 146 -5.15 5.68 7.20
CA ASN A 146 -5.30 7.09 7.57
C ASN A 146 -6.76 7.52 7.58
N LEU A 147 -7.53 7.20 6.53
CA LEU A 147 -8.95 7.55 6.44
C LEU A 147 -9.83 6.83 7.47
N ALA A 148 -9.53 5.56 7.77
CA ALA A 148 -10.35 4.73 8.65
C ALA A 148 -9.97 4.82 10.13
N ILE A 149 -8.72 5.14 10.46
CA ILE A 149 -8.19 5.05 11.83
C ILE A 149 -7.51 6.35 12.23
N PHE A 150 -6.41 6.73 11.58
CA PHE A 150 -5.51 7.75 12.11
C PHE A 150 -6.06 9.18 12.03
N TYR A 151 -6.90 9.47 11.05
CA TYR A 151 -7.63 10.74 11.01
C TYR A 151 -8.56 10.92 12.23
N TRP A 152 -9.07 9.82 12.78
CA TRP A 152 -10.04 9.82 13.89
C TRP A 152 -9.40 9.58 15.25
N ILE A 153 -8.21 8.98 15.30
CA ILE A 153 -7.45 8.69 16.52
C ILE A 153 -6.19 9.57 16.51
N PRO A 154 -6.28 10.84 16.95
CA PRO A 154 -5.13 11.71 17.07
C PRO A 154 -4.28 11.18 18.22
N ASN A 155 -3.23 10.41 17.90
CA ASN A 155 -2.10 10.01 18.77
C ASN A 155 -1.28 8.88 18.13
N ILE A 156 -1.75 8.26 17.05
CA ILE A 156 -0.99 7.24 16.31
C ILE A 156 -0.59 7.82 14.95
N SER A 157 0.72 7.88 14.71
CA SER A 157 1.25 8.37 13.42
C SER A 157 0.90 7.37 12.30
N PRO A 158 0.23 7.82 11.21
CA PRO A 158 -0.02 6.99 10.03
C PRO A 158 1.28 6.45 9.40
N TYR A 159 2.38 7.16 9.64
CA TYR A 159 3.68 6.88 9.03
C TYR A 159 4.33 5.63 9.62
N LEU A 160 3.98 5.16 10.82
CA LEU A 160 4.57 3.94 11.37
C LEU A 160 4.32 2.71 10.48
N PHE A 161 3.11 2.59 9.91
CA PHE A 161 2.82 1.49 8.99
C PHE A 161 3.51 1.67 7.64
N TYR A 162 3.57 2.91 7.15
CA TYR A 162 4.26 3.24 5.90
C TYR A 162 5.75 2.94 5.98
N ASP A 163 6.41 3.43 7.04
CA ASP A 163 7.85 3.31 7.26
C ASP A 163 8.27 1.85 7.38
N ILE A 164 7.51 1.01 8.09
CA ILE A 164 7.79 -0.43 8.22
C ILE A 164 7.66 -1.17 6.87
N ILE A 165 6.62 -0.88 6.10
CA ILE A 165 6.39 -1.57 4.82
C ILE A 165 7.47 -1.14 3.82
N ILE A 166 7.74 0.17 3.71
CA ILE A 166 8.78 0.69 2.82
C ILE A 166 10.17 0.18 3.23
N ALA A 167 10.49 0.17 4.51
CA ALA A 167 11.73 -0.39 5.04
C ALA A 167 11.92 -1.87 4.62
N SER A 168 10.86 -2.67 4.74
CA SER A 168 10.88 -4.08 4.35
C SER A 168 11.13 -4.26 2.85
N ILE A 169 10.50 -3.41 2.02
CA ILE A 169 10.69 -3.41 0.57
C ILE A 169 12.13 -3.02 0.20
N ILE A 170 12.68 -2.01 0.87
CA ILE A 170 14.05 -1.55 0.65
C ILE A 170 15.06 -2.66 0.98
N LEU A 171 14.86 -3.40 2.08
CA LEU A 171 15.71 -4.55 2.40
C LEU A 171 15.67 -5.62 1.32
N LEU A 172 14.46 -6.02 0.91
CA LEU A 172 14.26 -7.05 -0.09
C LEU A 172 14.96 -6.67 -1.41
N PHE A 173 14.77 -5.43 -1.84
CA PHE A 173 15.38 -4.92 -3.06
C PHE A 173 16.91 -4.86 -2.95
N SER A 174 17.42 -4.33 -1.85
CA SER A 174 18.85 -4.17 -1.61
C SER A 174 19.57 -5.51 -1.57
N PHE A 175 19.01 -6.51 -0.88
CA PHE A 175 19.58 -7.86 -0.83
C PHE A 175 19.54 -8.55 -2.20
N SER A 176 18.48 -8.34 -2.98
CA SER A 176 18.42 -8.89 -4.33
C SER A 176 19.51 -8.30 -5.24
N ILE A 177 19.74 -6.98 -5.18
CA ILE A 177 20.82 -6.34 -5.96
C ILE A 177 22.18 -6.86 -5.53
N VAL A 178 22.46 -6.89 -4.22
CA VAL A 178 23.74 -7.38 -3.69
C VAL A 178 23.98 -8.82 -4.09
N ASN A 179 22.96 -9.67 -4.01
CA ASN A 179 23.07 -11.07 -4.40
C ASN A 179 23.38 -11.23 -5.87
N LYS A 180 22.65 -10.55 -6.75
CA LYS A 180 22.89 -10.63 -8.19
C LYS A 180 24.29 -10.11 -8.52
N ALA A 181 24.64 -8.90 -8.07
CA ALA A 181 25.93 -8.28 -8.34
C ALA A 181 27.10 -9.16 -7.87
N ILE A 182 27.05 -9.69 -6.64
CA ILE A 182 28.14 -10.53 -6.12
C ILE A 182 28.20 -11.87 -6.83
N ASN A 183 27.06 -12.50 -7.13
CA ASN A 183 27.05 -13.79 -7.80
C ASN A 183 27.55 -13.67 -9.24
N ASP A 184 27.22 -12.59 -9.94
CA ASP A 184 27.68 -12.33 -11.30
C ASP A 184 29.20 -12.09 -11.30
N ILE A 185 29.71 -11.22 -10.42
CA ILE A 185 31.17 -11.00 -10.29
C ILE A 185 31.88 -12.28 -9.85
N SER A 186 31.31 -13.08 -8.95
CA SER A 186 31.93 -14.33 -8.50
C SER A 186 31.99 -15.40 -9.60
N LYS A 187 31.09 -15.36 -10.59
CA LYS A 187 31.12 -16.24 -11.75
C LYS A 187 32.19 -15.80 -12.75
N GLU A 188 32.30 -14.49 -12.99
CA GLU A 188 33.28 -13.91 -13.92
C GLU A 188 34.71 -13.91 -13.36
N HIS A 189 34.85 -13.74 -12.04
CA HIS A 189 36.11 -13.68 -11.29
C HIS A 189 36.12 -14.65 -10.10
N PRO A 190 36.27 -15.97 -10.34
CA PRO A 190 36.29 -16.98 -9.27
C PRO A 190 37.38 -16.74 -8.23
N GLU A 191 38.50 -16.10 -8.62
CA GLU A 191 39.62 -15.72 -7.75
C GLU A 191 39.23 -14.72 -6.64
N MET A 192 38.11 -14.02 -6.82
CA MET A 192 37.64 -13.01 -5.87
C MET A 192 36.64 -13.55 -4.85
N LYS A 193 36.30 -14.85 -4.91
CA LYS A 193 35.19 -15.45 -4.14
C LYS A 193 35.28 -15.20 -2.62
N ASP A 194 36.47 -15.30 -2.05
CA ASP A 194 36.68 -15.08 -0.61
C ASP A 194 36.45 -13.61 -0.24
N ILE A 195 36.96 -12.68 -1.05
CA ILE A 195 36.82 -11.23 -0.84
C ILE A 195 35.36 -10.79 -1.05
N LEU A 196 34.68 -11.37 -2.04
CA LEU A 196 33.28 -11.12 -2.33
C LEU A 196 32.35 -11.61 -1.20
N GLY A 197 32.73 -12.65 -0.46
CA GLY A 197 32.04 -13.08 0.76
C GLY A 197 32.02 -11.99 1.83
N TYR A 198 33.16 -11.35 2.08
CA TYR A 198 33.25 -10.20 3.01
C TYR A 198 32.47 -8.98 2.51
N ALA A 199 32.56 -8.68 1.22
CA ALA A 199 31.80 -7.59 0.62
C ALA A 199 30.29 -7.79 0.83
N ARG A 200 29.77 -9.01 0.64
CA ARG A 200 28.36 -9.35 0.88
C ARG A 200 27.91 -8.97 2.29
N LEU A 201 28.68 -9.37 3.30
CA LEU A 201 28.34 -9.14 4.70
C LEU A 201 28.32 -7.64 5.03
N ILE A 202 29.33 -6.89 4.56
CA ILE A 202 29.40 -5.44 4.77
C ILE A 202 28.23 -4.72 4.10
N LEU A 203 27.89 -5.10 2.86
CA LEU A 203 26.79 -4.50 2.12
C LEU A 203 25.45 -4.76 2.80
N TYR A 204 25.21 -5.99 3.26
CA TYR A 204 24.02 -6.29 4.04
C TYR A 204 23.94 -5.47 5.32
N ALA A 205 25.05 -5.35 6.06
CA ALA A 205 25.09 -4.54 7.27
C ALA A 205 24.74 -3.07 7.00
N ILE A 206 25.24 -2.48 5.93
CA ILE A 206 24.91 -1.10 5.52
C ILE A 206 23.42 -0.98 5.21
N PHE A 207 22.85 -1.88 4.39
CA PHE A 207 21.44 -1.82 4.04
C PHE A 207 20.51 -2.04 5.23
N ILE A 208 20.90 -2.91 6.18
CA ILE A 208 20.18 -3.08 7.45
C ILE A 208 20.23 -1.78 8.26
N LEU A 209 21.40 -1.15 8.40
CA LEU A 209 21.53 0.11 9.14
C LEU A 209 20.70 1.24 8.53
N VAL A 210 20.73 1.39 7.20
CA VAL A 210 19.90 2.37 6.47
C VAL A 210 18.41 2.09 6.70
N THR A 211 18.01 0.82 6.69
CA THR A 211 16.62 0.43 6.90
C THR A 211 16.16 0.70 8.32
N VAL A 212 16.98 0.36 9.33
CA VAL A 212 16.69 0.67 10.73
C VAL A 212 16.57 2.17 10.92
N ALA A 213 17.40 2.98 10.25
CA ALA A 213 17.27 4.44 10.28
C ALA A 213 15.91 4.91 9.73
N ILE A 214 15.40 4.28 8.66
CA ILE A 214 14.06 4.54 8.10
C ILE A 214 12.92 4.19 9.04
N ILE A 215 13.04 3.12 9.82
CA ILE A 215 12.00 2.74 10.78
C ILE A 215 12.02 3.64 12.02
N VAL A 216 13.22 3.99 12.52
CA VAL A 216 13.39 4.67 13.80
C VAL A 216 13.27 6.19 13.68
N GLN A 217 13.55 6.75 12.50
CA GLN A 217 13.40 8.19 12.25
C GLN A 217 12.14 8.43 11.42
N PRO A 218 11.16 9.20 11.93
CA PRO A 218 10.01 9.59 11.13
C PRO A 218 10.48 10.51 10.01
N PHE A 219 10.65 9.95 8.81
CA PHE A 219 10.98 10.75 7.64
C PHE A 219 9.73 11.53 7.23
N ALA A 220 9.83 12.86 7.30
CA ALA A 220 8.69 13.72 6.97
C ALA A 220 8.23 13.51 5.52
N ASN A 221 9.17 13.19 4.62
CA ASN A 221 8.95 13.10 3.17
C ASN A 221 9.71 11.93 2.54
N ILE A 222 9.14 11.34 1.48
CA ILE A 222 9.73 10.26 0.66
C ILE A 222 11.13 10.62 0.15
N THR A 223 11.38 11.90 -0.15
CA THR A 223 12.68 12.40 -0.63
C THR A 223 13.82 12.09 0.34
N GLN A 224 13.58 12.14 1.65
CA GLN A 224 14.61 11.85 2.66
C GLN A 224 14.95 10.36 2.70
N ILE A 225 13.95 9.49 2.50
CA ILE A 225 14.14 8.05 2.34
C ILE A 225 14.97 7.76 1.09
N ILE A 226 14.65 8.40 -0.03
CA ILE A 226 15.42 8.27 -1.29
C ILE A 226 16.87 8.75 -1.08
N TYR A 227 17.09 9.86 -0.38
CA TYR A 227 18.45 10.32 -0.09
C TYR A 227 19.23 9.33 0.77
N ALA A 228 18.62 8.80 1.85
CA ALA A 228 19.26 7.79 2.69
C ALA A 228 19.61 6.53 1.88
N MET A 229 18.72 6.10 0.98
CA MET A 229 18.98 5.00 0.05
C MET A 229 20.11 5.31 -0.93
N ALA A 230 20.11 6.50 -1.54
CA ALA A 230 21.13 6.90 -2.50
C ALA A 230 22.52 6.91 -1.85
N TRP A 231 22.63 7.38 -0.61
CA TRP A 231 23.86 7.29 0.17
C TRP A 231 24.24 5.85 0.50
N GLY A 232 23.28 5.02 0.93
CA GLY A 232 23.52 3.59 1.18
C GLY A 232 24.06 2.85 -0.06
N LEU A 233 23.45 3.09 -1.22
CA LEU A 233 23.89 2.56 -2.51
C LEU A 233 25.26 3.10 -2.93
N ALA A 234 25.52 4.40 -2.75
CA ALA A 234 26.81 5.00 -3.10
C ALA A 234 27.95 4.41 -2.26
N ILE A 235 27.75 4.24 -0.95
CA ILE A 235 28.72 3.60 -0.05
C ILE A 235 28.93 2.14 -0.46
N ALA A 236 27.83 1.43 -0.74
CA ALA A 236 27.86 0.04 -1.20
C ALA A 236 28.69 -0.13 -2.48
N PHE A 237 28.45 0.70 -3.50
CA PHE A 237 29.23 0.71 -4.74
C PHE A 237 30.71 1.02 -4.48
N GLY A 238 31.00 2.02 -3.64
CA GLY A 238 32.38 2.37 -3.29
C GLY A 238 33.15 1.17 -2.70
N ILE A 239 32.51 0.40 -1.83
CA ILE A 239 33.14 -0.77 -1.19
C ILE A 239 33.35 -1.93 -2.18
N ILE A 240 32.41 -2.17 -3.11
CA ILE A 240 32.56 -3.21 -4.15
C ILE A 240 33.69 -2.86 -5.13
N VAL A 241 33.91 -1.58 -5.42
CA VAL A 241 34.92 -1.13 -6.37
C VAL A 241 36.35 -1.31 -5.84
N ILE A 242 36.57 -1.21 -4.52
CA ILE A 242 37.90 -1.38 -3.89
C ILE A 242 38.59 -2.71 -4.27
N PRO A 243 37.97 -3.89 -4.07
CA PRO A 243 38.60 -5.16 -4.43
C PRO A 243 38.77 -5.34 -5.94
N LEU A 244 37.87 -4.76 -6.76
CA LEU A 244 37.98 -4.78 -8.22
C LEU A 244 39.23 -3.99 -8.70
N ILE A 245 39.43 -2.79 -8.15
CA ILE A 245 40.62 -1.96 -8.42
C ILE A 245 41.89 -2.69 -7.97
N TYR A 246 41.87 -3.32 -6.78
CA TYR A 246 43.02 -4.07 -6.28
C TYR A 246 43.40 -5.25 -7.20
N ALA A 247 42.41 -6.00 -7.70
CA ALA A 247 42.62 -7.11 -8.63
C ALA A 247 43.19 -6.64 -9.98
N LEU A 248 42.67 -5.53 -10.53
CA LEU A 248 43.17 -4.92 -11.77
C LEU A 248 44.60 -4.39 -11.59
N ALA A 249 44.88 -3.70 -10.49
CA ALA A 249 46.22 -3.20 -10.17
C ALA A 249 47.23 -4.34 -10.04
N LYS A 250 46.84 -5.45 -9.39
CA LYS A 250 47.70 -6.64 -9.26
C LYS A 250 48.02 -7.28 -10.61
N LYS A 251 47.05 -7.36 -11.54
CA LYS A 251 47.29 -7.86 -12.91
C LYS A 251 48.28 -6.99 -13.68
N ILE A 252 48.16 -5.67 -13.57
CA ILE A 252 49.06 -4.71 -14.24
C ILE A 252 50.49 -4.81 -13.69
N VAL A 253 50.65 -5.03 -12.37
CA VAL A 253 51.97 -5.17 -11.74
C VAL A 253 52.63 -6.53 -12.02
N GLN A 254 51.84 -7.55 -12.39
CA GLN A 254 52.33 -8.88 -12.75
C GLN A 254 52.57 -9.07 -14.26
N THR A 255 52.35 -8.03 -15.08
CA THR A 255 52.70 -8.00 -16.51
C THR A 255 53.99 -7.22 -16.71
#